data_AF-A0A2S5DB86-F1
#
_entry.id   AF-A0A2S5DB86-F1
#
_cell.length_a   1.000
_cell.length_b   1.000
_cell.length_c   1.000
_cell.angle_alpha   90.00
_cell.angle_beta   90.00
_cell.angle_gamma   90.00
#
_symmetry.space_group_name_H-M   'P 1'
#
loop_
_entity.id
_entity.type
_entity.pdbx_description
1 polymer ?
#
loop_
_entity_poly.entity_id
_entity_poly.type
_entity_poly.pdbx_seq_one_letter_code
_entity_poly.pdbx_strand_id
1 'polypeptide(L)'
;MDQFKSILKVVFKKLSVDLGVAESFIVDLHDEENSWSFISKLAQLIEGVFIKVLVRRLNEPEIFNTISNLPQSVRINFAHDLKIISRDQKYLFLTVAEIRNDYIHNVSNVGLSMSDYFSSLKEARVKEIFKRFKPFILDEKILTPNNFLSDCTNQIFFVCASEISRMYGRVEGIEAERRHNSFRSEQAEKLLPKKINGTMYLEDRMVVYNYIKIAREILKKNGLLSSVSCAKN
;
A
#
# COMPACT_ATOMS: atom_id res chain seq x y z
N MET A 1 25.23 13.43 0.11
CA MET A 1 24.06 12.75 0.70
C MET A 1 23.98 11.40 0.01
N ASP A 2 24.07 10.31 0.79
CA ASP A 2 24.11 8.94 0.27
C ASP A 2 22.98 8.69 -0.76
N GLN A 3 23.30 8.11 -1.91
CA GLN A 3 22.37 7.89 -3.03
C GLN A 3 21.14 7.10 -2.55
N PHE A 4 21.35 6.16 -1.63
CA PHE A 4 20.29 5.37 -1.02
C PHE A 4 19.30 6.22 -0.22
N LYS A 5 19.77 7.15 0.62
CA LYS A 5 18.91 8.04 1.42
C LYS A 5 18.07 8.96 0.53
N SER A 6 18.63 9.39 -0.60
CA SER A 6 17.88 10.16 -1.60
C SER A 6 16.73 9.34 -2.21
N ILE A 7 16.98 8.05 -2.51
CA ILE A 7 15.94 7.14 -3.00
C ILE A 7 14.84 6.95 -1.95
N LEU A 8 15.19 6.70 -0.68
CA LEU A 8 14.22 6.55 0.40
C LEU A 8 13.29 7.78 0.51
N LYS A 9 13.86 8.99 0.50
CA LYS A 9 13.08 10.23 0.53
C LYS A 9 12.10 10.32 -0.63
N VAL A 10 12.54 10.02 -1.85
CA VAL A 10 11.68 10.08 -3.04
C VAL A 10 10.56 9.04 -2.97
N VAL A 11 10.88 7.79 -2.62
CA VAL A 11 9.91 6.69 -2.54
C VAL A 11 8.84 6.96 -1.48
N PHE A 12 9.25 7.49 -0.32
CA PHE A 12 8.33 7.73 0.80
C PHE A 12 7.71 9.12 0.82
N LYS A 13 8.15 10.07 -0.04
CA LYS A 13 7.69 11.48 0.00
C LYS A 13 6.18 11.62 0.15
N LYS A 14 5.43 10.97 -0.74
CA LYS A 14 3.97 11.04 -0.75
C LYS A 14 3.36 10.36 0.47
N LEU A 15 3.91 9.22 0.89
CA LEU A 15 3.46 8.53 2.09
C LEU A 15 3.70 9.38 3.35
N SER A 16 4.85 10.04 3.47
CA SER A 16 5.15 10.94 4.59
C SER A 16 4.15 12.10 4.69
N VAL A 17 3.82 12.72 3.55
CA VAL A 17 2.77 13.76 3.46
C VAL A 17 1.43 13.21 3.91
N ASP A 18 1.05 12.04 3.41
CA ASP A 18 -0.25 11.42 3.69
C ASP A 18 -0.37 10.94 5.14
N LEU A 19 0.73 10.58 5.79
CA LEU A 19 0.82 10.26 7.22
C LEU A 19 0.93 11.49 8.12
N GLY A 20 1.26 12.66 7.58
CA GLY A 20 1.51 13.87 8.37
C GLY A 20 2.81 13.81 9.18
N VAL A 21 3.82 13.07 8.70
CA VAL A 21 5.15 12.98 9.32
C VAL A 21 6.18 13.77 8.51
N ALA A 22 7.32 14.09 9.14
CA ALA A 22 8.41 14.77 8.46
C ALA A 22 8.90 13.96 7.24
N GLU A 23 9.29 14.64 6.14
CA GLU A 23 9.87 13.97 4.96
C GLU A 23 11.16 13.20 5.30
N SER A 24 11.89 13.63 6.34
CA SER A 24 13.09 12.95 6.83
C SER A 24 12.79 11.68 7.62
N PHE A 25 11.56 11.46 8.09
CA PHE A 25 11.22 10.41 9.06
C PHE A 25 11.73 9.02 8.66
N ILE A 26 11.61 8.63 7.39
CA ILE A 26 12.07 7.31 6.94
C ILE A 26 13.60 7.17 6.94
N VAL A 27 14.31 8.27 6.70
CA VAL A 27 15.78 8.32 6.76
C VAL A 27 16.24 8.33 8.20
N ASP A 28 15.56 9.10 9.06
CA ASP A 28 15.82 9.13 10.49
C ASP A 28 15.53 7.77 11.15
N LEU A 29 14.54 7.03 10.63
CA LEU A 29 14.26 5.65 11.04
C LEU A 29 15.32 4.66 10.57
N HIS A 30 15.87 4.83 9.36
CA HIS A 30 16.98 4.01 8.87
C HIS A 30 18.24 4.22 9.69
N ASP A 31 18.53 5.47 10.06
CA ASP A 31 19.73 5.86 10.81
C ASP A 31 19.56 5.67 12.33
N GLU A 32 18.45 5.07 12.80
CA GLU A 32 18.18 4.87 14.22
C GLU A 32 19.05 3.76 14.80
N GLU A 33 20.03 4.15 15.62
CA GLU A 33 20.96 3.23 16.27
C GLU A 33 20.33 2.52 17.47
N ASN A 34 19.38 3.16 18.16
CA ASN A 34 18.74 2.54 19.33
C ASN A 34 17.66 1.55 18.89
N SER A 35 17.90 0.26 19.14
CA SER A 35 16.99 -0.82 18.70
C SER A 35 15.57 -0.72 19.27
N TRP A 36 15.42 -0.21 20.50
CA TRP A 36 14.11 0.02 21.12
C TRP A 36 13.35 1.15 20.40
N SER A 37 14.01 2.27 20.12
CA SER A 37 13.45 3.38 19.34
C SER A 37 13.12 2.95 17.91
N PHE A 38 14.03 2.22 17.28
CA PHE A 38 13.87 1.70 15.92
C PHE A 38 12.60 0.85 15.79
N ILE A 39 12.46 -0.20 16.60
CA ILE A 39 11.31 -1.11 16.48
C ILE A 39 10.00 -0.42 16.85
N SER A 40 10.04 0.51 17.82
CA SER A 40 8.89 1.32 18.23
C SER A 40 8.39 2.20 17.09
N LYS A 41 9.30 2.96 16.46
CA LYS A 41 9.00 3.86 15.34
C LYS A 41 8.58 3.08 14.09
N LEU A 42 9.22 1.95 13.81
CA LEU A 42 8.86 1.08 12.68
C LEU A 42 7.45 0.51 12.85
N ALA A 43 7.09 0.03 14.05
CA ALA A 43 5.75 -0.47 14.31
C ALA A 43 4.68 0.62 14.18
N GLN A 44 4.96 1.84 14.68
CA GLN A 44 4.07 3.00 14.52
C GLN A 44 3.92 3.42 13.05
N LEU A 45 5.00 3.36 12.26
CA LEU A 45 4.94 3.59 10.82
C LEU A 45 4.02 2.58 10.15
N ILE A 46 4.20 1.28 10.42
CA ILE A 46 3.34 0.22 9.86
C ILE A 46 1.89 0.47 10.27
N GLU A 47 1.62 0.80 11.53
CA GLU A 47 0.28 1.13 12.02
C GLU A 47 -0.35 2.30 11.25
N GLY A 48 0.35 3.43 11.14
CA GLY A 48 -0.12 4.59 10.38
C GLY A 48 -0.39 4.27 8.91
N VAL A 49 0.50 3.50 8.28
CA VAL A 49 0.33 3.06 6.88
C VAL A 49 -0.92 2.21 6.73
N PHE A 50 -1.14 1.21 7.59
CA PHE A 50 -2.30 0.33 7.52
C PHE A 50 -3.61 1.09 7.70
N ILE A 51 -3.64 2.10 8.58
CA ILE A 51 -4.80 3.00 8.72
C ILE A 51 -5.10 3.69 7.38
N LYS A 52 -4.10 4.35 6.77
CA LYS A 52 -4.28 5.07 5.50
C LYS A 52 -4.69 4.15 4.37
N VAL A 53 -4.02 3.01 4.26
CA VAL A 53 -4.27 2.01 3.23
C VAL A 53 -5.68 1.44 3.32
N LEU A 54 -6.18 1.13 4.52
CA LEU A 54 -7.53 0.63 4.73
C LEU A 54 -8.59 1.70 4.38
N VAL A 55 -8.43 2.92 4.90
CA VAL A 55 -9.36 4.03 4.64
C VAL A 55 -9.44 4.33 3.14
N ARG A 56 -8.30 4.39 2.45
CA ARG A 56 -8.25 4.57 0.99
C ARG A 56 -8.86 3.42 0.23
N ARG A 57 -8.57 2.18 0.63
CA ARG A 57 -9.10 1.00 -0.06
C ARG A 57 -10.62 0.92 0.02
N LEU A 58 -11.19 1.32 1.16
CA LEU A 58 -12.63 1.36 1.41
C LEU A 58 -13.30 2.58 0.78
N ASN A 59 -12.56 3.68 0.55
CA ASN A 59 -13.06 4.92 -0.03
C ASN A 59 -14.13 5.61 0.84
N GLU A 60 -13.97 5.50 2.15
CA GLU A 60 -14.86 6.06 3.16
C GLU A 60 -13.97 6.83 4.17
N PRO A 61 -13.74 8.14 4.02
CA PRO A 61 -12.89 8.89 4.95
C PRO A 61 -13.44 8.94 6.38
N GLU A 62 -14.76 8.80 6.55
CA GLU A 62 -15.48 8.89 7.83
C GLU A 62 -15.11 7.76 8.80
N ILE A 63 -14.68 6.60 8.28
CA ILE A 63 -14.27 5.46 9.11
C ILE A 63 -12.85 5.59 9.65
N PHE A 64 -12.14 6.71 9.41
CA PHE A 64 -10.76 6.90 9.85
C PHE A 64 -10.58 6.61 11.35
N ASN A 65 -11.44 7.17 12.20
CA ASN A 65 -11.38 6.95 13.66
C ASN A 65 -11.65 5.49 14.03
N THR A 66 -12.62 4.85 13.35
CA THR A 66 -12.93 3.43 13.54
C THR A 66 -11.72 2.56 13.23
N ILE A 67 -11.09 2.76 12.07
CA ILE A 67 -9.88 2.01 11.66
C ILE A 67 -8.69 2.31 12.58
N SER A 68 -8.52 3.57 12.97
CA SER A 68 -7.42 4.01 13.85
C SER A 68 -7.52 3.38 15.25
N ASN A 69 -8.71 3.11 15.76
CA ASN A 69 -8.90 2.49 17.07
C ASN A 69 -8.79 0.96 17.08
N LEU A 70 -8.72 0.31 15.91
CA LEU A 70 -8.56 -1.15 15.84
C LEU A 70 -7.18 -1.58 16.35
N PRO A 71 -7.04 -2.72 17.05
CA PRO A 71 -5.72 -3.28 17.32
C PRO A 71 -4.95 -3.56 16.03
N GLN A 72 -3.62 -3.43 16.07
CA GLN A 72 -2.76 -3.62 14.89
C GLN A 72 -2.96 -4.98 14.20
N SER A 73 -3.12 -6.05 14.98
CA SER A 73 -3.40 -7.39 14.44
C SER A 73 -4.73 -7.43 13.66
N VAL A 74 -5.75 -6.73 14.14
CA VAL A 74 -7.07 -6.63 13.47
C VAL A 74 -6.94 -5.83 12.17
N ARG A 75 -6.20 -4.72 12.16
CA ARG A 75 -5.93 -3.96 10.91
C ARG A 75 -5.21 -4.81 9.87
N ILE A 76 -4.19 -5.57 10.29
CA ILE A 76 -3.43 -6.45 9.38
C ILE A 76 -4.33 -7.55 8.83
N ASN A 77 -5.17 -8.18 9.67
CA ASN A 77 -6.14 -9.17 9.22
C ASN A 77 -7.12 -8.56 8.21
N PHE A 78 -7.66 -7.39 8.51
CA PHE A 78 -8.61 -6.73 7.62
C PHE A 78 -8.00 -6.39 6.25
N ALA A 79 -6.75 -5.90 6.24
CA ALA A 79 -6.05 -5.62 4.99
C ALA A 79 -5.81 -6.90 4.14
N HIS A 80 -5.53 -8.03 4.79
CA HIS A 80 -5.43 -9.33 4.12
C HIS A 80 -6.78 -9.76 3.53
N ASP A 81 -7.86 -9.63 4.29
CA ASP A 81 -9.20 -10.04 3.85
C ASP A 81 -9.70 -9.19 2.67
N LEU A 82 -9.32 -7.91 2.64
CA LEU A 82 -9.51 -7.00 1.49
C LEU A 82 -8.54 -7.26 0.33
N LYS A 83 -7.68 -8.28 0.42
CA LYS A 83 -6.66 -8.67 -0.56
C LYS A 83 -5.66 -7.55 -0.88
N ILE A 84 -5.43 -6.66 0.08
CA ILE A 84 -4.42 -5.60 -0.04
C ILE A 84 -3.02 -6.20 0.11
N ILE A 85 -2.88 -7.13 1.04
CA ILE A 85 -1.64 -7.85 1.34
C ILE A 85 -1.81 -9.37 1.18
N SER A 86 -0.72 -10.06 0.88
CA SER A 86 -0.67 -11.52 0.84
C SER A 86 -0.62 -12.14 2.24
N ARG A 87 -0.79 -13.46 2.31
CA ARG A 87 -0.63 -14.22 3.55
C ARG A 87 0.78 -14.07 4.14
N ASP A 88 1.81 -14.08 3.30
CA ASP A 88 3.20 -13.92 3.75
C ASP A 88 3.45 -12.51 4.30
N GLN A 89 2.93 -11.48 3.62
CA GLN A 89 3.02 -10.09 4.09
C GLN A 89 2.28 -9.92 5.43
N LYS A 90 1.14 -10.57 5.61
CA LYS A 90 0.43 -10.59 6.90
C LYS A 90 1.33 -11.12 8.02
N TYR A 91 1.97 -12.28 7.83
CA TYR A 91 2.84 -12.84 8.86
C TYR A 91 4.09 -11.99 9.08
N LEU A 92 4.65 -11.37 8.04
CA LEU A 92 5.73 -10.39 8.17
C LEU A 92 5.36 -9.27 9.13
N PHE A 93 4.26 -8.54 8.87
CA PHE A 93 3.87 -7.39 9.68
C PHE A 93 3.42 -7.78 11.11
N LEU A 94 2.79 -8.95 11.28
CA LEU A 94 2.51 -9.49 12.62
C LEU A 94 3.80 -9.77 13.40
N THR A 95 4.84 -10.25 12.73
CA THR A 95 6.15 -10.49 13.38
C THR A 95 6.78 -9.20 13.87
N VAL A 96 6.65 -8.10 13.13
CA VAL A 96 7.15 -6.80 13.62
C VAL A 96 6.40 -6.35 14.87
N ALA A 97 5.08 -6.56 14.92
CA ALA A 97 4.28 -6.28 16.12
C ALA A 97 4.67 -7.19 17.31
N GLU A 98 4.96 -8.47 17.05
CA GLU A 98 5.47 -9.42 18.06
C GLU A 98 6.84 -8.94 18.60
N ILE A 99 7.81 -8.65 17.72
CA ILE A 99 9.15 -8.16 18.13
C ILE A 99 9.01 -6.86 18.93
N ARG A 100 8.19 -5.91 18.48
CA ARG A 100 7.89 -4.66 19.20
C ARG A 100 7.35 -4.93 20.59
N ASN A 101 6.42 -5.86 20.74
CA ASN A 101 5.83 -6.20 22.02
C ASN A 101 6.87 -6.82 22.95
N ASP A 102 7.67 -7.76 22.45
CA ASP A 102 8.75 -8.38 23.22
C ASP A 102 9.79 -7.33 23.67
N TYR A 103 10.11 -6.35 22.81
CA TYR A 103 11.03 -5.25 23.13
C TYR A 103 10.47 -4.25 24.15
N ILE A 104 9.21 -3.86 24.03
CA ILE A 104 8.64 -2.75 24.81
C ILE A 104 8.07 -3.21 26.15
N HIS A 105 7.55 -4.45 26.23
CA HIS A 105 7.00 -4.96 27.49
C HIS A 105 8.07 -5.34 28.52
N ASN A 106 9.33 -5.45 28.11
CA ASN A 106 10.44 -5.63 29.02
C ASN A 106 11.37 -4.40 28.99
N VAL A 107 11.26 -3.53 30.00
CA VAL A 107 12.05 -2.30 30.10
C VAL A 107 13.56 -2.54 30.13
N SER A 108 14.02 -3.74 30.52
CA SER A 108 15.44 -4.09 30.46
C SER A 108 15.99 -4.10 29.03
N ASN A 109 15.12 -4.14 28.02
CA ASN A 109 15.52 -4.19 26.61
C ASN A 109 15.85 -2.80 26.01
N VAL A 110 15.66 -1.70 26.74
CA VAL A 110 15.89 -0.33 26.21
C VAL A 110 17.35 -0.13 25.73
N GLY A 111 18.31 -0.76 26.40
CA GLY A 111 19.73 -0.74 26.00
C GLY A 111 20.20 -1.96 25.22
N LEU A 112 19.30 -2.91 24.94
CA LEU A 112 19.63 -4.17 24.28
C LEU A 112 19.68 -3.97 22.77
N SER A 113 20.78 -4.36 22.12
CA SER A 113 20.85 -4.34 20.66
C SER A 113 19.93 -5.40 20.06
N MET A 114 19.46 -5.17 18.83
CA MET A 114 18.58 -6.14 18.16
C MET A 114 19.25 -7.51 17.96
N SER A 115 20.57 -7.52 17.72
CA SER A 115 21.37 -8.76 17.65
C SER A 115 21.37 -9.52 18.98
N ASP A 116 21.56 -8.82 20.10
CA ASP A 116 21.54 -9.43 21.43
C ASP A 116 20.16 -9.97 21.77
N TYR A 117 19.11 -9.23 21.41
CA TYR A 117 17.73 -9.69 21.53
C TYR A 117 17.54 -11.02 20.80
N PHE A 118 17.89 -11.10 19.51
CA PHE A 118 17.76 -12.34 18.76
C PHE A 118 18.61 -13.48 19.31
N SER A 119 19.80 -13.19 19.83
CA SER A 119 20.70 -14.17 20.45
C SER A 119 20.13 -14.74 21.75
N SER A 120 19.28 -13.98 22.44
CA SER A 120 18.57 -14.46 23.65
C SER A 120 17.40 -15.40 23.34
N LEU A 121 16.92 -15.43 22.09
CA LEU A 121 15.79 -16.27 21.70
C LEU A 121 16.21 -17.72 21.46
N LYS A 122 15.27 -18.64 21.68
CA LYS A 122 15.47 -20.05 21.29
C LYS A 122 15.65 -20.17 19.78
N GLU A 123 16.53 -21.06 19.33
CA GLU A 123 16.86 -21.27 17.91
C GLU A 123 15.60 -21.49 17.04
N ALA A 124 14.62 -22.24 17.54
CA ALA A 124 13.35 -22.47 16.84
C ALA A 124 12.57 -21.18 16.56
N ARG A 125 12.59 -20.22 17.49
CA ARG A 125 11.92 -18.92 17.33
C ARG A 125 12.66 -18.04 16.33
N VAL A 126 13.99 -18.05 16.34
CA VAL A 126 14.80 -17.34 15.35
C VAL A 126 14.51 -17.87 13.94
N LYS A 127 14.48 -19.20 13.76
CA LYS A 127 14.13 -19.84 12.48
C LYS A 127 12.73 -19.47 12.02
N GLU A 128 11.77 -19.41 12.95
CA GLU A 128 10.40 -18.98 12.65
C GLU A 128 10.36 -17.53 12.15
N ILE A 129 11.01 -16.61 12.86
CA ILE A 129 11.08 -15.19 12.45
C ILE A 129 11.75 -15.09 11.08
N PHE A 130 12.91 -15.71 10.90
CA PHE A 130 13.61 -15.71 9.62
C PHE A 130 12.74 -16.23 8.48
N LYS A 131 11.97 -17.31 8.69
CA LYS A 131 11.04 -17.85 7.69
C LYS A 131 9.99 -16.83 7.24
N ARG A 132 9.56 -15.92 8.12
CA ARG A 132 8.57 -14.89 7.80
C ARG A 132 9.17 -13.70 7.05
N PHE A 133 10.46 -13.41 7.22
CA PHE A 133 11.19 -12.39 6.46
C PHE A 133 11.74 -12.90 5.14
N LYS A 134 12.20 -14.16 5.08
CA LYS A 134 12.88 -14.79 3.94
C LYS A 134 12.22 -14.55 2.58
N PRO A 135 10.89 -14.63 2.40
CA PRO A 135 10.26 -14.42 1.09
C PRO A 135 10.49 -13.02 0.49
N PHE A 136 10.91 -12.06 1.31
CA PHE A 136 11.05 -10.64 0.94
C PHE A 136 12.50 -10.16 0.92
N ILE A 137 13.44 -11.02 1.32
CA ILE A 137 14.87 -10.71 1.29
C ILE A 137 15.33 -10.79 -0.17
N LEU A 138 15.84 -9.67 -0.69
CA LEU A 138 16.26 -9.55 -2.08
C LEU A 138 17.72 -9.99 -2.31
N ASP A 139 18.56 -9.91 -1.28
CA ASP A 139 19.97 -10.28 -1.38
C ASP A 139 20.16 -11.76 -1.02
N GLU A 140 20.59 -12.53 -2.02
CA GLU A 140 20.84 -13.97 -1.90
C GLU A 140 21.88 -14.31 -0.83
N LYS A 141 22.76 -13.37 -0.47
CA LYS A 141 23.75 -13.56 0.60
C LYS A 141 23.12 -13.66 1.97
N ILE A 142 21.89 -13.17 2.18
CA ILE A 142 21.18 -13.21 3.48
C ILE A 142 20.20 -14.40 3.58
N LEU A 143 20.29 -15.39 2.69
CA LEU A 143 19.39 -16.55 2.71
C LEU A 143 19.61 -17.55 3.87
N THR A 144 20.50 -17.23 4.81
CA THR A 144 20.72 -18.01 6.04
C THR A 144 20.28 -17.23 7.28
N PRO A 145 19.79 -17.92 8.33
CA PRO A 145 19.45 -17.27 9.60
C PRO A 145 20.62 -16.46 10.19
N ASN A 146 21.84 -17.00 10.14
CA ASN A 146 23.02 -16.34 10.73
C ASN A 146 23.35 -15.01 10.04
N ASN A 147 23.27 -14.96 8.70
CA ASN A 147 23.51 -13.72 7.95
C ASN A 147 22.39 -12.70 8.15
N PHE A 148 21.16 -13.17 8.39
CA PHE A 148 20.05 -12.29 8.77
C PHE A 148 20.31 -11.68 10.16
N LEU A 149 20.81 -12.46 11.11
CA LEU A 149 21.08 -11.98 12.47
C LEU A 149 22.21 -10.94 12.53
N SER A 150 23.28 -11.13 11.75
CA SER A 150 24.44 -10.23 11.76
C SER A 150 24.11 -8.79 11.36
N ASP A 151 22.99 -8.58 10.65
CA ASP A 151 22.56 -7.27 10.15
C ASP A 151 21.05 -7.07 10.33
N CYS A 152 20.47 -7.65 11.38
CA CYS A 152 19.02 -7.80 11.53
C CYS A 152 18.23 -6.49 11.47
N THR A 153 18.73 -5.41 12.06
CA THR A 153 18.08 -4.08 12.03
C THR A 153 17.87 -3.61 10.59
N ASN A 154 18.94 -3.62 9.79
CA ASN A 154 18.90 -3.18 8.40
C ASN A 154 18.03 -4.11 7.55
N GLN A 155 18.14 -5.43 7.75
CA GLN A 155 17.31 -6.41 7.04
C GLN A 155 15.82 -6.19 7.32
N ILE A 156 15.45 -6.00 8.59
CA ILE A 156 14.07 -5.71 9.00
C ILE A 156 13.61 -4.41 8.36
N PHE A 157 14.44 -3.35 8.41
CA PHE A 157 14.12 -2.07 7.80
C PHE A 157 13.88 -2.20 6.29
N PHE A 158 14.80 -2.79 5.53
CA PHE A 158 14.69 -2.88 4.07
C PHE A 158 13.49 -3.70 3.63
N VAL A 159 13.25 -4.84 4.27
CA VAL A 159 12.08 -5.68 3.98
C VAL A 159 10.80 -4.90 4.26
N CYS A 160 10.68 -4.27 5.43
CA CYS A 160 9.47 -3.54 5.78
C CYS A 160 9.26 -2.32 4.90
N ALA A 161 10.30 -1.54 4.63
CA ALA A 161 10.23 -0.34 3.79
C ALA A 161 9.82 -0.69 2.35
N SER A 162 10.40 -1.75 1.78
CA SER A 162 10.03 -2.27 0.46
C SER A 162 8.56 -2.71 0.41
N GLU A 163 8.12 -3.53 1.37
CA GLU A 163 6.76 -4.06 1.38
C GLU A 163 5.71 -3.00 1.70
N ILE A 164 6.01 -2.03 2.57
CA ILE A 164 5.19 -0.83 2.78
C ILE A 164 5.02 -0.07 1.47
N SER A 165 6.12 0.21 0.77
CA SER A 165 6.10 0.97 -0.49
C SER A 165 5.27 0.27 -1.57
N ARG A 166 5.44 -1.05 -1.71
CA ARG A 166 4.68 -1.87 -2.66
C ARG A 166 3.19 -1.88 -2.33
N MET A 167 2.84 -2.13 -1.07
CA MET A 167 1.46 -2.14 -0.60
C MET A 167 0.79 -0.78 -0.84
N TYR A 168 1.45 0.30 -0.43
CA TYR A 168 0.94 1.65 -0.55
C TYR A 168 0.75 2.06 -2.01
N GLY A 169 1.77 1.83 -2.85
CA GLY A 169 1.69 2.10 -4.29
C GLY A 169 0.57 1.33 -5.00
N ARG A 170 0.29 0.09 -4.58
CA ARG A 170 -0.84 -0.70 -5.11
C ARG A 170 -2.18 -0.03 -4.81
N VAL A 171 -2.40 0.43 -3.57
CA VAL A 171 -3.67 1.07 -3.20
C VAL A 171 -3.82 2.44 -3.87
N GLU A 172 -2.73 3.21 -3.99
CA GLU A 172 -2.74 4.44 -4.78
C GLU A 172 -3.13 4.21 -6.24
N GLY A 173 -2.62 3.14 -6.85
CA GLY A 173 -2.99 2.76 -8.22
C GLY A 173 -4.49 2.48 -8.35
N ILE A 174 -5.06 1.72 -7.42
CA ILE A 174 -6.51 1.43 -7.38
C ILE A 174 -7.33 2.72 -7.19
N GLU A 175 -6.90 3.62 -6.31
CA GLU A 175 -7.59 4.90 -6.08
C GLU A 175 -7.50 5.80 -7.33
N ALA A 176 -6.33 5.88 -7.97
CA ALA A 176 -6.14 6.63 -9.19
C ALA A 176 -7.05 6.11 -10.32
N GLU A 177 -7.16 4.80 -10.48
CA GLU A 177 -8.07 4.18 -11.44
C GLU A 177 -9.53 4.52 -11.14
N ARG A 178 -9.97 4.45 -9.88
CA ARG A 178 -11.33 4.83 -9.46
C ARG A 178 -11.63 6.29 -9.78
N ARG A 179 -10.72 7.20 -9.44
CA ARG A 179 -10.88 8.63 -9.73
C ARG A 179 -10.96 8.88 -11.23
N HIS A 180 -10.11 8.21 -12.01
CA HIS A 180 -10.14 8.31 -13.46
C HIS A 180 -11.48 7.81 -14.03
N ASN A 181 -11.98 6.67 -13.55
CA ASN A 181 -13.27 6.13 -13.98
C ASN A 181 -14.45 7.02 -13.57
N SER A 182 -14.44 7.58 -12.36
CA SER A 182 -15.46 8.52 -11.89
C SER A 182 -15.48 9.79 -12.74
N PHE A 183 -14.30 10.34 -13.04
CA PHE A 183 -14.18 11.51 -13.92
C PHE A 183 -14.73 11.21 -15.31
N ARG A 184 -14.40 10.05 -15.89
CA ARG A 184 -14.93 9.63 -17.20
C ARG A 184 -16.45 9.50 -17.20
N SER A 185 -17.04 8.92 -16.15
CA SER A 185 -18.50 8.83 -16.00
C SER A 185 -19.14 10.21 -15.92
N GLU A 186 -18.58 11.12 -15.12
CA GLU A 186 -19.10 12.49 -14.98
C GLU A 186 -19.04 13.27 -16.31
N GLN A 187 -17.94 13.13 -17.06
CA GLN A 187 -17.83 13.75 -18.39
C GLN A 187 -18.81 13.12 -19.39
N ALA A 188 -19.02 11.80 -19.33
CA ALA A 188 -20.00 11.13 -20.17
C ALA A 188 -21.43 11.59 -19.85
N GLU A 189 -21.78 11.76 -18.57
CA GLU A 189 -23.08 12.26 -18.15
C GLU A 189 -23.36 13.68 -18.65
N LYS A 190 -22.36 14.57 -18.65
CA LYS A 190 -22.49 15.93 -19.22
C LYS A 190 -22.79 15.94 -20.72
N LEU A 191 -22.39 14.89 -21.43
CA LEU A 191 -22.66 14.73 -22.87
C LEU A 191 -24.03 14.10 -23.14
N LEU A 192 -24.69 13.53 -22.12
CA LEU A 192 -26.05 13.03 -22.25
C LEU A 192 -27.04 14.21 -22.18
N PRO A 193 -28.09 14.21 -23.02
CA PRO A 193 -29.12 15.24 -22.95
C PRO A 193 -29.87 15.18 -21.61
N LYS A 194 -30.36 16.35 -21.17
CA LYS A 194 -31.08 16.50 -19.91
C LYS A 194 -32.37 15.66 -19.92
N LYS A 195 -32.51 14.73 -18.98
CA LYS A 195 -33.76 13.99 -18.76
C LYS A 195 -34.70 14.82 -17.89
N ILE A 196 -35.95 15.03 -18.33
CA ILE A 196 -37.05 15.54 -17.49
C ILE A 196 -38.04 14.38 -17.31
N ASN A 197 -38.37 14.05 -16.05
CA ASN A 197 -39.25 12.93 -15.66
C ASN A 197 -38.85 11.56 -16.25
N GLY A 198 -37.54 11.29 -16.38
CA GLY A 198 -37.04 10.00 -16.88
C GLY A 198 -37.13 9.82 -18.41
N THR A 199 -37.73 10.77 -19.13
CA THR A 199 -37.86 10.78 -20.59
C THR A 199 -36.93 11.80 -21.24
N MET A 200 -36.31 11.41 -22.36
CA MET A 200 -35.44 12.24 -23.20
C MET A 200 -36.32 12.99 -24.22
N TYR A 201 -36.09 14.29 -24.47
CA TYR A 201 -36.87 15.05 -25.47
C TYR A 201 -36.60 14.55 -26.91
N LEU A 202 -37.54 14.79 -27.83
CA LEU A 202 -37.39 14.44 -29.25
C LEU A 202 -36.24 15.22 -29.93
N GLU A 203 -36.04 16.47 -29.55
CA GLU A 203 -34.94 17.33 -30.02
C GLU A 203 -33.59 16.79 -29.55
N ASP A 204 -33.52 16.35 -28.29
CA ASP A 204 -32.36 15.68 -27.71
C ASP A 204 -32.03 14.35 -28.39
N ARG A 205 -33.02 13.60 -28.88
CA ARG A 205 -32.78 12.36 -29.64
C ARG A 205 -32.05 12.61 -30.96
N MET A 206 -32.39 13.69 -31.68
CA MET A 206 -31.67 14.07 -32.91
C MET A 206 -30.25 14.53 -32.61
N VAL A 207 -30.04 15.26 -31.52
CA VAL A 207 -28.70 15.67 -31.07
C VAL A 207 -27.86 14.45 -30.70
N VAL A 208 -28.40 13.51 -29.92
CA VAL A 208 -27.73 12.25 -29.57
C VAL A 208 -27.45 11.40 -30.79
N TYR A 209 -28.40 11.28 -31.72
CA TYR A 209 -28.20 10.55 -32.97
C TYR A 209 -27.03 11.12 -33.78
N ASN A 210 -26.96 12.45 -33.89
CA ASN A 210 -25.87 13.12 -34.59
C ASN A 210 -24.53 12.94 -33.86
N TYR A 211 -24.51 13.03 -32.52
CA TYR A 211 -23.31 12.77 -31.72
C TYR A 211 -22.80 11.32 -31.91
N ILE A 212 -23.70 10.33 -31.85
CA ILE A 212 -23.37 8.92 -32.08
C ILE A 212 -22.85 8.70 -33.49
N LYS A 213 -23.46 9.35 -34.49
CA LYS A 213 -23.03 9.28 -35.89
C LYS A 213 -21.61 9.83 -36.05
N ILE A 214 -21.33 11.01 -35.50
CA ILE A 214 -20.00 11.65 -35.56
C ILE A 214 -18.97 10.82 -34.80
N ALA A 215 -19.29 10.34 -33.59
CA ALA A 215 -18.39 9.48 -32.81
C ALA A 215 -18.06 8.18 -33.55
N ARG A 216 -19.04 7.55 -34.21
CA ARG A 216 -18.82 6.35 -35.04
C ARG A 216 -17.89 6.64 -36.23
N GLU A 217 -18.07 7.76 -36.92
CA GLU A 217 -17.20 8.18 -38.02
C GLU A 217 -15.75 8.38 -37.55
N ILE A 218 -15.55 9.07 -36.42
CA ILE A 218 -14.22 9.29 -35.81
C ILE A 218 -13.57 7.96 -35.43
N LEU A 219 -14.32 7.06 -34.78
CA LEU A 219 -13.78 5.77 -34.35
C LEU A 219 -13.46 4.86 -35.55
N LYS A 220 -14.26 4.88 -36.62
CA LYS A 220 -13.94 4.18 -37.87
C LYS A 220 -12.66 4.73 -38.52
N LYS A 221 -12.54 6.06 -38.62
CA LYS A 221 -11.37 6.73 -39.20
C LYS A 221 -10.07 6.37 -38.45
N ASN A 222 -10.17 6.17 -37.13
CA ASN A 222 -9.04 5.79 -36.29
C ASN A 222 -8.86 4.27 -36.15
N GLY A 223 -9.60 3.44 -36.90
CA GLY A 223 -9.48 1.98 -36.86
C GLY A 223 -9.97 1.32 -35.56
N LEU A 224 -10.70 2.04 -34.72
CA LEU A 224 -11.18 1.60 -33.40
C LEU A 224 -12.58 0.95 -33.47
N LEU A 225 -13.22 0.97 -34.63
CA LEU A 225 -14.51 0.34 -34.88
C LEU A 225 -14.41 -0.47 -36.19
N SER A 226 -14.43 -1.80 -36.08
CA SER A 226 -14.52 -2.67 -37.25
C SER A 226 -15.91 -2.58 -37.87
N SER A 227 -15.98 -2.53 -39.20
CA SER A 227 -17.24 -2.62 -39.92
C SER A 227 -17.81 -4.01 -39.73
N VAL A 228 -18.72 -4.19 -38.78
CA VAL A 228 -19.55 -5.39 -38.72
C VAL A 228 -20.41 -5.37 -39.98
N SER A 229 -20.06 -6.22 -40.95
CA SER A 229 -20.96 -6.58 -42.04
C SER A 229 -22.14 -7.32 -41.41
N CYS A 230 -23.30 -6.66 -41.30
CA CYS A 230 -24.54 -7.38 -41.07
C CYS A 230 -24.70 -8.40 -42.21
N ALA A 231 -24.54 -9.68 -41.87
CA ALA A 231 -25.02 -10.76 -42.72
C ALA A 231 -26.53 -10.53 -42.95
N LYS A 232 -26.89 -10.32 -44.21
CA LYS A 232 -28.29 -10.30 -44.64
C LYS A 232 -28.80 -11.73 -44.56
N ASN A 233 -29.85 -11.96 -43.78
CA ASN A 233 -30.80 -13.05 -44.02
C ASN A 233 -31.73 -12.63 -45.15
#